data_AF-R0BIQ9-F1
#
_entry.id   AF-R0BIQ9-F1
#
_cell.length_a   1.000
_cell.length_b   1.000
_cell.length_c   1.000
_cell.angle_alpha   90.00
_cell.angle_beta   90.00
_cell.angle_gamma   90.00
#
_symmetry.space_group_name_H-M   'P 1'
#
loop_
_entity.id
_entity.type
_entity.pdbx_description
1 polymer ?
#
loop_
_entity_poly.entity_id
_entity_poly.type
_entity_poly.pdbx_seq_one_letter_code
_entity_poly.pdbx_strand_id
1 'polypeptide(L)'
;MFDIEKARSKGMDERTIKILQDINENNQKEESCRRHEFEREKINGLPKYRCKNCGCMEDVSFVKGYMRGLEHVKINYQKEILNATPSPREA
;
A
#
# COMPACT_ATOMS: atom_id res chain seq x y z
N MET A 1 -10.10 12.07 -7.79
CA MET A 1 -10.64 12.23 -6.42
C MET A 1 -12.11 12.63 -6.52
N PHE A 2 -12.99 12.00 -5.74
CA PHE A 2 -14.41 12.36 -5.62
C PHE A 2 -14.59 13.68 -4.89
N ASP A 3 -15.53 14.49 -5.36
CA ASP A 3 -15.94 15.73 -4.71
C ASP A 3 -16.99 15.45 -3.63
N ILE A 4 -16.53 15.46 -2.38
CA ILE A 4 -17.34 15.11 -1.20
C ILE A 4 -18.38 16.19 -0.88
N GLU A 5 -18.06 17.46 -1.09
CA GLU A 5 -18.99 18.57 -0.83
C GLU A 5 -20.13 18.57 -1.85
N LYS A 6 -19.81 18.27 -3.11
CA LYS A 6 -20.82 18.03 -4.15
C LYS A 6 -21.66 16.79 -3.89
N ALA A 7 -21.07 15.73 -3.32
CA ALA A 7 -21.82 14.53 -2.94
C ALA A 7 -22.82 14.82 -1.80
N ARG A 8 -22.38 15.58 -0.78
CA ARG A 8 -23.22 16.04 0.34
C ARG A 8 -24.36 16.95 -0.14
N SER A 9 -24.06 17.94 -1.00
CA SER A 9 -25.09 18.86 -1.53
C SER A 9 -26.13 18.18 -2.42
N LYS A 10 -25.80 17.02 -3.02
CA LYS A 10 -26.75 16.18 -3.78
C LYS A 10 -27.61 15.26 -2.91
N GLY A 11 -27.45 15.30 -1.59
CA GLY A 11 -28.25 14.49 -0.65
C GLY A 11 -27.87 13.01 -0.63
N MET A 12 -26.62 12.65 -0.97
CA MET A 12 -26.14 11.28 -0.77
C MET A 12 -26.11 10.93 0.73
N ASP A 13 -26.33 9.66 1.04
CA ASP A 13 -26.28 9.19 2.42
C ASP A 13 -24.87 9.23 3.01
N GLU A 14 -24.76 9.43 4.32
CA GLU A 14 -23.47 9.54 5.03
C GLU A 14 -22.58 8.29 4.88
N ARG A 15 -23.19 7.10 4.74
CA ARG A 15 -22.40 5.88 4.53
C ARG A 15 -21.72 5.89 3.16
N THR A 16 -22.44 6.26 2.12
CA THR A 16 -21.88 6.43 0.77
C THR A 16 -20.83 7.54 0.76
N ILE A 17 -21.08 8.67 1.42
CA ILE A 17 -20.08 9.75 1.55
C ILE A 17 -18.80 9.24 2.22
N LYS A 18 -18.91 8.46 3.29
CA LYS A 18 -17.76 7.85 3.97
C LYS A 18 -16.97 6.92 3.04
N ILE A 19 -17.66 6.09 2.25
CA ILE A 19 -17.00 5.22 1.27
C ILE A 19 -16.24 6.06 0.23
N LEU A 20 -16.81 7.16 -0.26
CA LEU A 20 -16.13 8.05 -1.21
C LEU A 20 -14.90 8.72 -0.59
N GLN A 21 -14.97 9.10 0.69
CA GLN A 21 -13.82 9.61 1.45
C GLN A 21 -12.74 8.55 1.58
N ASP A 22 -13.10 7.33 2.01
CA ASP A 22 -12.15 6.21 2.16
C ASP A 22 -11.47 5.87 0.81
N ILE A 23 -12.21 5.89 -0.31
CA ILE A 23 -11.62 5.67 -1.65
C ILE A 23 -10.64 6.78 -2.01
N ASN A 24 -10.98 8.04 -1.74
CA ASN A 24 -10.07 9.16 -2.01
C ASN A 24 -8.78 9.05 -1.21
N GLU A 25 -8.88 8.74 0.08
CA GLU A 25 -7.72 8.52 0.95
C GLU A 25 -6.86 7.36 0.44
N ASN A 26 -7.48 6.25 0.02
CA ASN A 26 -6.76 5.09 -0.51
C ASN A 26 -6.06 5.40 -1.84
N ASN A 27 -6.70 6.09 -2.77
CA ASN A 27 -6.08 6.48 -4.05
C ASN A 27 -4.88 7.40 -3.80
N GLN A 28 -5.02 8.36 -2.89
CA GLN A 28 -3.91 9.22 -2.52
C GLN A 28 -2.76 8.42 -1.90
N LYS A 29 -3.05 7.46 -1.02
CA LYS A 29 -2.04 6.56 -0.45
C LYS A 29 -1.33 5.74 -1.53
N GLU A 30 -2.08 5.14 -2.45
CA GLU A 30 -1.55 4.35 -3.57
C GLU A 30 -0.62 5.19 -4.46
N GLU A 31 -1.07 6.38 -4.89
CA GLU A 31 -0.30 7.26 -5.77
C GLU A 31 0.92 7.88 -5.05
N SER A 32 0.84 8.06 -3.73
CA SER A 32 1.89 8.73 -2.96
C SER A 32 3.20 7.94 -2.86
N CYS A 33 3.18 6.61 -3.03
CA CYS A 33 4.34 5.79 -2.76
C CYS A 33 4.42 4.53 -3.62
N ARG A 34 5.37 4.52 -4.56
CA ARG A 34 5.67 3.31 -5.36
C ARG A 34 6.15 2.13 -4.52
N ARG A 35 6.82 2.41 -3.40
CA ARG A 35 7.34 1.39 -2.47
C ARG A 35 7.49 1.98 -1.08
N HIS A 36 6.82 1.38 -0.11
CA HIS A 36 6.91 1.83 1.27
C HIS A 36 8.16 1.25 1.97
N GLU A 37 8.86 2.09 2.71
CA GLU A 37 9.92 1.70 3.63
C GLU A 37 9.55 2.18 5.03
N PHE A 38 9.12 1.25 5.88
CA PHE A 38 8.59 1.56 7.20
C PHE A 38 9.66 1.56 8.28
N GLU A 39 9.71 2.63 9.05
CA GLU A 39 10.49 2.76 10.28
C GLU A 39 9.58 2.72 11.51
N ARG A 40 10.05 2.09 12.58
CA ARG A 40 9.29 1.97 13.83
C ARG A 40 9.40 3.27 14.63
N GLU A 41 8.25 3.85 14.95
CA GLU A 41 8.09 4.96 15.89
C GLU A 41 7.36 4.47 17.15
N LYS A 42 7.79 4.95 18.33
CA LYS A 42 7.04 4.75 19.57
C LYS A 42 6.21 5.99 19.82
N ILE A 43 4.90 5.88 19.60
CA ILE A 43 3.95 6.96 19.89
C ILE A 43 3.07 6.49 21.04
N ASN A 44 3.10 7.20 22.17
CA ASN A 44 2.32 6.87 23.37
C ASN A 44 2.52 5.43 23.87
N GLY A 45 3.74 4.89 23.75
CA GLY A 45 4.07 3.53 24.18
C GLY A 45 3.61 2.41 23.23
N LEU A 46 2.85 2.73 22.17
CA LEU A 46 2.43 1.75 21.16
C LEU A 46 3.36 1.81 19.94
N PRO A 47 3.74 0.64 19.37
CA PRO A 47 4.53 0.61 18.14
C PRO A 47 3.67 1.09 16.96
N LYS A 48 4.08 2.20 16.36
CA LYS A 48 3.58 2.71 15.08
C LYS A 48 4.70 2.65 14.05
N TYR A 49 4.33 2.71 12.78
CA TYR A 49 5.29 2.63 11.69
C TYR A 49 5.07 3.77 10.72
N ARG A 50 6.11 4.56 10.46
CA ARG A 50 6.07 5.65 9.49
C ARG A 50 6.85 5.25 8.24
N CYS A 51 6.26 5.44 7.07
CA CYS A 51 6.97 5.29 5.81
C CYS A 51 7.94 6.46 5.60
N LYS A 52 9.22 6.18 5.33
CA LYS A 52 10.22 7.21 5.01
C LYS A 52 9.99 7.92 3.68
N ASN A 53 9.29 7.26 2.75
CA ASN A 53 9.13 7.76 1.39
C ASN A 53 7.92 8.68 1.22
N CYS A 54 6.82 8.40 1.91
CA CYS A 54 5.58 9.19 1.79
C CYS A 54 5.03 9.70 3.14
N GLY A 55 5.65 9.35 4.26
CA GLY A 55 5.25 9.84 5.59
C GLY A 55 3.98 9.19 6.17
N CYS A 56 3.32 8.27 5.46
CA CYS A 56 2.13 7.60 5.97
C CYS A 56 2.44 6.83 7.26
N MET A 57 1.46 6.81 8.18
CA MET A 57 1.56 6.09 9.45
C MET A 57 0.61 4.91 9.44
N GLU A 58 1.14 3.72 9.65
CA GLU A 58 0.40 2.48 9.63
C GLU A 58 0.69 1.65 10.90
N ASP A 59 -0.17 0.66 11.16
CA ASP A 59 -0.03 -0.23 12.32
C ASP A 59 0.81 -1.48 12.03
N VAL A 60 1.07 -2.26 13.08
CA VAL A 60 1.83 -3.52 13.02
C VAL A 60 1.23 -4.52 12.03
N SER A 61 -0.10 -4.61 11.96
CA SER A 61 -0.79 -5.61 11.13
C SER A 61 -0.61 -5.30 9.65
N PHE A 62 -0.80 -4.03 9.26
CA PHE A 62 -0.57 -3.58 7.90
C PHE A 62 0.88 -3.81 7.46
N VAL A 63 1.85 -3.35 8.27
CA VAL A 63 3.28 -3.46 7.92
C VAL A 63 3.72 -4.92 7.78
N LYS A 64 3.27 -5.81 8.66
CA LYS A 64 3.56 -7.25 8.54
C LYS A 64 2.96 -7.85 7.27
N GLY A 65 1.72 -7.50 6.93
CA GLY A 65 1.06 -7.94 5.70
C GLY A 65 1.80 -7.46 4.45
N TYR A 66 2.16 -6.18 4.42
CA TYR A 66 2.91 -5.57 3.32
C TYR A 66 4.27 -6.24 3.08
N MET A 67 5.06 -6.44 4.14
CA MET A 67 6.38 -7.08 4.03
C MET A 67 6.28 -8.52 3.52
N ARG A 68 5.30 -9.30 4.00
CA ARG A 68 5.02 -10.65 3.48
C ARG A 68 4.63 -10.62 2.01
N GLY A 69 3.77 -9.68 1.60
CA GLY A 69 3.42 -9.50 0.18
C GLY A 69 4.65 -9.27 -0.70
N LEU A 70 5.59 -8.42 -0.26
CA LEU A 70 6.84 -8.17 -0.99
C LEU A 70 7.74 -9.41 -1.10
N GLU A 71 7.82 -10.23 -0.06
CA GLU A 71 8.57 -11.50 -0.08
C GLU A 71 8.01 -12.45 -1.13
N HIS A 72 6.69 -12.58 -1.21
CA HIS A 72 6.03 -13.44 -2.20
C HIS A 72 6.26 -12.96 -3.65
N VAL A 73 6.23 -11.65 -3.89
CA VAL A 73 6.52 -11.08 -5.22
C VAL A 73 7.97 -11.34 -5.63
N LYS A 74 8.93 -11.18 -4.71
CA LYS A 74 10.35 -11.47 -4.99
C LYS A 74 10.59 -12.93 -5.36
N ILE A 75 9.92 -13.87 -4.67
CA ILE A 75 10.01 -15.31 -4.96
C ILE A 75 9.49 -15.60 -6.37
N ASN A 76 8.38 -14.97 -6.77
CA ASN A 76 7.82 -15.16 -8.12
C ASN A 76 8.76 -14.61 -9.20
N TYR A 77 9.31 -13.41 -9.02
CA TYR A 77 10.26 -12.81 -9.96
C TYR A 77 11.55 -13.66 -10.12
N GLN A 78 12.07 -14.22 -9.02
CA GLN A 78 13.25 -15.10 -9.09
C GLN A 78 12.95 -16.42 -9.84
N LYS A 79 11.76 -16.99 -9.64
CA LYS A 79 11.32 -18.18 -10.40
C LYS A 79 11.17 -17.88 -11.89
N GLU A 80 10.59 -16.74 -12.23
CA GLU A 80 10.46 -16.29 -13.63
C GLU A 80 11.83 -16.11 -14.29
N ILE A 81 12.80 -15.49 -13.62
CA ILE A 81 14.18 -15.34 -14.14
C ILE A 81 14.86 -16.71 -14.31
N LEU A 82 14.78 -17.59 -13.31
CA LEU A 82 15.37 -18.94 -13.38
C LEU A 82 14.77 -19.77 -14.52
N ASN A 83 13.48 -19.58 -14.81
CA ASN A 83 12.80 -20.26 -15.91
C ASN A 83 13.02 -19.58 -17.28
N ALA A 84 13.49 -18.32 -17.30
CA ALA A 84 13.76 -17.56 -18.52
C ALA A 84 15.21 -17.65 -19.01
N THR A 85 16.14 -18.22 -18.23
CA THR A 85 17.51 -18.50 -18.68
C THR A 85 17.54 -19.76 -19.55
N PRO A 86 17.89 -19.69 -20.86
CA PRO A 86 18.09 -20.90 -21.66
C PRO A 86 19.30 -21.70 -21.14
N SER A 87 19.16 -23.02 -21.14
CA SER A 87 20.19 -23.98 -20.74
C SER A 87 21.50 -23.73 -21.52
N PRO A 88 22.69 -23.69 -20.89
CA PRO A 88 23.98 -23.49 -21.58
C PRO A 88 24.42 -24.64 -22.50
N ARG A 89 23.54 -25.56 -22.91
CA ARG A 89 23.88 -26.77 -23.67
C ARG A 89 23.40 -26.76 -25.12
N GLU A 90 23.46 -25.63 -25.79
CA GLU A 90 23.32 -25.54 -27.26
C GLU A 90 24.36 -24.57 -27.89
N ALA A 91 25.63 -24.74 -27.53
CA ALA A 91 26.78 -24.21 -28.28
C ALA A 91 27.92 -25.23 -28.30
#